data_AF-A0A6C0D0X6-F1
#
_entry.id   AF-A0A6C0D0X6-F1
#
_cell.length_a   1.000
_cell.length_b   1.000
_cell.length_c   1.000
_cell.angle_alpha   90.00
_cell.angle_beta   90.00
_cell.angle_gamma   90.00
#
_symmetry.space_group_name_H-M   'P 1'
#
loop_
_entity.id
_entity.type
_entity.pdbx_description
1 polymer ?
#
loop_
_entity_poly.entity_id
_entity_poly.type
_entity_poly.pdbx_seq_one_letter_code
_entity_poly.pdbx_strand_id
1 'polypeptide(L)'
;MYKYIAPIINLCISGTIFYYLQHLEKIGCKCSLTFQRTYIYYYTIVIFIVSLISVLFQNKMKMLSDILLPVSILLLIAGIVNIVYTFEFIDDMKKQNCDCSKSMIRDLMFIIACLQIFVWVILLCLFFFILITKRIPINRYIKKNSLK
;
A
#
# COMPACT_ATOMS: atom_id res chain seq x y z
N MET A 1 19.41 0.84 12.23
CA MET A 1 18.32 1.82 12.47
C MET A 1 17.34 1.93 11.30
N TYR A 2 17.77 2.08 10.03
CA TYR A 2 16.84 2.28 8.90
C TYR A 2 15.78 1.18 8.71
N LYS A 3 16.05 -0.06 9.13
CA LYS A 3 15.13 -1.20 9.02
C LYS A 3 13.84 -1.06 9.84
N TYR A 4 13.81 -0.20 10.85
CA TYR A 4 12.61 0.04 11.68
C TYR A 4 11.82 1.27 11.22
N ILE A 5 12.42 2.15 10.41
CA ILE A 5 11.80 3.43 10.04
C ILE A 5 10.50 3.19 9.25
N ALA A 6 10.55 2.32 8.23
CA ALA A 6 9.40 2.02 7.39
C ALA A 6 8.19 1.43 8.15
N PRO A 7 8.33 0.35 8.96
CA PRO A 7 7.18 -0.20 9.69
C PRO A 7 6.66 0.74 10.78
N ILE A 8 7.53 1.54 11.41
CA ILE A 8 7.11 2.56 12.38
C ILE A 8 6.27 3.65 11.70
N ILE A 9 6.70 4.15 10.54
CA ILE A 9 5.93 5.12 9.76
C ILE A 9 4.56 4.54 9.37
N ASN A 10 4.51 3.29 8.91
CA ASN A 10 3.26 2.63 8.56
C ASN A 10 2.31 2.46 9.76
N LEU A 11 2.85 2.19 10.95
CA LEU A 11 2.05 2.12 12.18
C LEU A 11 1.45 3.48 12.53
N CYS A 12 2.24 4.56 12.45
CA CYS A 12 1.75 5.91 12.68
C CYS A 12 0.64 6.30 11.71
N ILE A 13 0.86 6.10 10.41
CA ILE A 13 -0.11 6.42 9.35
C ILE A 13 -1.40 5.60 9.53
N SER A 14 -1.28 4.28 9.70
CA SER A 14 -2.43 3.39 9.89
C SER A 14 -3.22 3.77 11.14
N GLY A 15 -2.55 4.14 12.23
CA GLY A 15 -3.19 4.62 13.45
C GLY A 15 -3.99 5.91 13.24
N THR A 16 -3.45 6.87 12.49
CA THR A 16 -4.16 8.12 12.18
C THR A 16 -5.38 7.89 11.30
N ILE A 17 -5.27 7.05 10.26
CA ILE A 17 -6.40 6.70 9.38
C ILE A 17 -7.48 5.98 10.19
N PHE A 18 -7.09 5.02 11.02
CA PHE A 18 -8.01 4.30 11.90
C PHE A 18 -8.79 5.23 12.83
N TYR A 19 -8.08 6.13 13.52
CA TYR A 19 -8.71 7.12 14.40
C TYR A 19 -9.70 8.01 13.65
N TYR A 20 -9.33 8.49 12.47
CA TYR A 20 -10.19 9.32 11.64
C TYR A 20 -11.45 8.58 11.18
N LEU A 21 -11.30 7.34 10.69
CA LEU A 21 -12.43 6.52 10.28
C LEU A 21 -13.39 6.25 11.44
N GLN A 22 -12.90 5.98 12.65
CA GLN A 22 -13.75 5.83 13.83
C GLN A 22 -14.42 7.14 14.24
N HIS A 23 -13.70 8.26 14.15
CA HIS A 23 -14.25 9.57 14.47
C HIS A 23 -15.45 9.90 13.57
N LEU A 24 -15.35 9.65 12.26
CA LEU A 24 -16.44 9.85 11.30
C LEU A 24 -17.70 9.03 11.62
N GLU A 25 -17.53 7.81 12.12
CA GLU A 25 -18.65 6.96 12.54
C GLU A 25 -19.26 7.43 13.86
N LYS A 26 -18.43 7.83 14.83
CA LYS A 26 -18.91 8.37 16.11
C LYS A 26 -19.75 9.63 15.94
N ILE A 27 -19.37 10.51 15.02
CA ILE A 27 -20.15 11.72 14.71
C ILE A 27 -21.35 11.44 13.78
N GLY A 28 -21.52 10.19 13.32
CA GLY A 28 -22.63 9.79 12.47
C GLY A 28 -22.64 10.45 11.08
N CYS A 29 -21.46 10.73 10.51
CA CYS A 29 -21.31 11.42 9.23
C CYS A 29 -21.84 10.53 8.07
N LYS A 30 -23.13 10.65 7.76
CA LYS A 30 -23.87 9.75 6.85
C LYS A 30 -23.26 9.60 5.45
N CYS A 31 -22.73 10.69 4.89
CA CYS A 31 -22.06 10.68 3.58
C CYS A 31 -20.80 9.80 3.54
N SER A 32 -20.20 9.51 4.70
CA SER A 32 -18.99 8.70 4.82
C SER A 32 -19.29 7.24 5.19
N LEU A 33 -20.55 6.91 5.49
CA LEU A 33 -20.97 5.56 5.87
C LEU A 33 -21.22 4.71 4.63
N THR A 34 -20.16 4.45 3.87
CA THR A 34 -20.22 3.65 2.65
C THR A 34 -19.46 2.33 2.81
N PHE A 35 -19.70 1.38 1.91
CA PHE A 35 -19.01 0.09 1.94
C PHE A 35 -17.49 0.25 1.73
N GLN A 36 -17.07 1.23 0.94
CA GLN A 36 -15.66 1.56 0.70
C GLN A 36 -14.96 1.93 2.02
N ARG A 37 -15.61 2.71 2.90
CA ARG A 37 -15.09 3.04 4.24
C ARG A 37 -14.82 1.78 5.05
N THR A 38 -15.78 0.87 5.10
CA THR A 38 -15.69 -0.38 5.87
C THR A 38 -14.52 -1.23 5.38
N TYR A 39 -14.33 -1.33 4.06
CA TYR A 39 -13.17 -2.02 3.50
C TYR A 39 -11.85 -1.38 3.93
N ILE A 40 -11.71 -0.05 3.77
CA ILE A 40 -10.49 0.68 4.13
C ILE A 40 -10.17 0.50 5.62
N TYR A 41 -11.21 0.49 6.47
CA TYR A 41 -11.07 0.26 7.91
C TYR A 41 -10.45 -1.10 8.21
N TYR A 42 -11.03 -2.19 7.69
CA TYR A 42 -10.51 -3.54 7.92
C TYR A 42 -9.14 -3.76 7.29
N TYR A 43 -8.91 -3.25 6.08
CA TYR A 43 -7.60 -3.30 5.44
C TYR A 43 -6.53 -2.59 6.30
N THR A 44 -6.85 -1.41 6.84
CA THR A 44 -5.96 -0.67 7.74
C THR A 44 -5.62 -1.45 9.00
N ILE A 45 -6.59 -2.16 9.59
CA ILE A 45 -6.36 -3.04 10.75
C ILE A 45 -5.39 -4.17 10.39
N VAL A 46 -5.59 -4.83 9.24
CA VAL A 46 -4.71 -5.92 8.80
C VAL A 46 -3.27 -5.39 8.61
N ILE A 47 -3.10 -4.26 7.94
CA ILE A 47 -1.78 -3.63 7.75
C ILE A 47 -1.15 -3.24 9.08
N PHE A 48 -1.93 -2.73 10.02
CA PHE A 48 -1.45 -2.39 11.35
C PHE A 48 -0.91 -3.63 12.09
N ILE A 49 -1.66 -4.74 12.09
CA ILE A 49 -1.25 -5.99 12.73
C ILE A 49 0.00 -6.57 12.06
N VAL A 50 0.03 -6.62 10.72
CA VAL A 50 1.19 -7.10 9.96
C VAL A 50 2.42 -6.25 10.26
N SER A 51 2.27 -4.93 10.32
CA SER A 51 3.36 -4.01 10.66
C SER A 51 3.85 -4.25 12.10
N LEU A 52 2.94 -4.47 13.05
CA LEU A 52 3.28 -4.77 14.44
C LEU A 52 4.07 -6.09 14.56
N ILE A 53 3.60 -7.16 13.90
CA ILE A 53 4.30 -8.45 13.85
C ILE A 53 5.70 -8.28 13.23
N SER A 54 5.82 -7.48 12.16
CA SER A 54 7.10 -7.25 11.49
C SER A 54 8.14 -6.57 12.38
N VAL A 55 7.71 -5.66 13.27
CA VAL A 55 8.57 -4.99 14.24
C VAL A 55 8.97 -5.95 15.36
N LEU A 56 8.02 -6.74 15.88
CA LEU A 56 8.25 -7.63 17.02
C LEU A 56 9.12 -8.86 16.68
N PHE A 57 9.00 -9.42 15.47
CA PHE A 57 9.61 -10.70 15.12
C PHE A 57 10.78 -10.60 14.12
N GLN A 58 11.34 -9.41 13.91
CA GLN A 58 12.34 -9.13 12.86
C GLN A 58 13.61 -10.01 12.91
N ASN A 59 13.99 -10.55 14.07
CA ASN A 59 15.17 -11.41 14.23
C ASN A 59 14.88 -12.92 14.08
N LYS A 60 13.62 -13.35 14.00
CA LYS A 60 13.22 -14.77 13.86
C LYS A 60 12.66 -15.11 12.47
N MET A 61 12.93 -14.25 11.49
CA MET A 61 12.25 -14.17 10.18
C MET A 61 12.40 -15.39 9.25
N LYS A 62 13.33 -16.32 9.49
CA LYS A 62 13.47 -17.49 8.60
C LYS A 62 12.19 -18.34 8.55
N MET A 63 11.59 -18.64 9.71
CA MET A 63 10.38 -19.47 9.79
C MET A 63 9.11 -18.70 9.36
N LEU A 64 9.09 -17.38 9.55
CA LEU A 64 7.98 -16.52 9.15
C LEU A 64 7.96 -16.27 7.64
N SER A 65 9.10 -16.32 6.95
CA SER A 65 9.20 -15.99 5.53
C SER A 65 8.40 -16.92 4.61
N ASP A 66 8.34 -18.22 4.93
CA ASP A 66 7.62 -19.20 4.12
C ASP A 66 6.09 -19.04 4.22
N ILE A 67 5.59 -18.61 5.39
CA ILE A 67 4.16 -18.31 5.59
C ILE A 67 3.82 -16.90 5.08
N LEU A 68 4.74 -15.95 5.18
CA LEU A 68 4.53 -14.58 4.71
C LEU A 68 4.41 -14.50 3.19
N LEU A 69 5.04 -15.40 2.44
CA LEU A 69 5.10 -15.33 0.99
C LEU A 69 3.69 -15.39 0.35
N PRO A 70 2.84 -16.40 0.60
CA PRO A 70 1.48 -16.41 0.05
C PRO A 70 0.61 -15.27 0.60
N VAL A 71 0.77 -14.93 1.88
CA VAL A 71 0.05 -13.81 2.50
C VAL A 71 0.41 -12.47 1.85
N SER A 72 1.67 -12.29 1.45
CA SER A 72 2.14 -11.07 0.81
C SER A 72 1.48 -10.83 -0.55
N ILE A 73 1.23 -11.89 -1.32
CA ILE A 73 0.54 -11.80 -2.62
C ILE A 73 -0.91 -11.38 -2.41
N LEU A 74 -1.60 -11.97 -1.43
CA LEU A 74 -2.97 -11.58 -1.08
C LEU A 74 -3.03 -10.12 -0.61
N LEU A 75 -2.07 -9.70 0.22
CA LEU A 75 -1.96 -8.31 0.68
C LEU A 75 -1.67 -7.34 -0.47
N LEU A 76 -0.88 -7.74 -1.46
CA LEU A 76 -0.63 -6.93 -2.65
C LEU A 76 -1.92 -6.67 -3.43
N ILE A 77 -2.70 -7.73 -3.69
CA ILE A 77 -4.00 -7.60 -4.37
C ILE A 77 -4.96 -6.74 -3.54
N ALA A 78 -5.06 -7.00 -2.24
CA ALA A 78 -5.88 -6.20 -1.33
C ALA A 78 -5.43 -4.73 -1.29
N GLY A 79 -4.13 -4.46 -1.40
CA GLY A 79 -3.59 -3.11 -1.48
C GLY A 79 -4.05 -2.35 -2.73
N ILE A 80 -4.13 -3.02 -3.88
CA ILE A 80 -4.66 -2.41 -5.11
C ILE A 80 -6.14 -2.06 -4.93
N VAL A 81 -6.94 -2.98 -4.40
CA VAL A 81 -8.36 -2.72 -4.11
C VAL A 81 -8.53 -1.58 -3.10
N ASN A 82 -7.69 -1.53 -2.07
CA ASN A 82 -7.70 -0.44 -1.10
C ASN A 82 -7.43 0.93 -1.74
N ILE A 83 -6.51 1.02 -2.71
CA ILE A 83 -6.26 2.27 -3.44
C ILE A 83 -7.53 2.72 -4.16
N VAL A 84 -8.15 1.82 -4.95
CA VAL A 84 -9.35 2.13 -5.72
C VAL A 84 -10.48 2.62 -4.80
N TYR A 85 -10.77 1.88 -3.74
CA TYR A 85 -11.81 2.27 -2.79
C TYR A 85 -11.46 3.53 -2.00
N THR A 86 -10.18 3.81 -1.74
CA THR A 86 -9.77 5.07 -1.12
C THR A 86 -10.06 6.26 -2.03
N PHE A 87 -9.78 6.14 -3.33
CA PHE A 87 -10.11 7.18 -4.31
C PHE A 87 -11.62 7.38 -4.43
N GLU A 88 -12.37 6.29 -4.60
CA GLU A 88 -13.82 6.33 -4.72
C GLU A 88 -14.46 6.95 -3.46
N PHE A 89 -14.02 6.53 -2.28
CA PHE A 89 -14.46 7.10 -1.00
C PHE A 89 -14.19 8.61 -0.91
N ILE A 90 -13.00 9.07 -1.30
CA ILE A 90 -12.65 10.49 -1.26
C ILE A 90 -13.44 11.28 -2.31
N ASP A 91 -13.60 10.74 -3.51
CA ASP A 91 -14.33 11.37 -4.60
C ASP A 91 -15.82 11.50 -4.28
N ASP A 92 -16.44 10.46 -3.73
CA ASP A 92 -17.83 10.49 -3.27
C ASP A 92 -18.04 11.52 -2.16
N MET A 93 -17.13 11.60 -1.19
CA MET A 93 -17.18 12.63 -0.15
C MET A 93 -17.05 14.06 -0.71
N LYS A 94 -16.24 14.24 -1.76
CA LYS A 94 -16.08 15.54 -2.43
C LYS A 94 -17.32 15.89 -3.25
N LYS A 95 -17.88 14.95 -4.01
CA LYS A 95 -19.11 15.13 -4.80
C LYS A 95 -20.31 15.49 -3.92
N GLN A 96 -20.41 14.88 -2.75
CA GLN A 96 -21.48 15.16 -1.79
C GLN A 96 -21.24 16.42 -0.94
N ASN A 97 -20.15 17.17 -1.19
CA ASN A 97 -19.74 18.37 -0.43
C ASN A 97 -19.79 18.15 1.08
N CYS A 98 -19.22 17.03 1.53
CA CYS A 98 -19.43 16.64 2.90
C CYS A 98 -18.54 17.43 3.89
N ASP A 99 -19.15 18.34 4.64
CA ASP A 99 -18.45 19.23 5.57
C ASP A 99 -17.94 18.49 6.82
N CYS A 100 -18.66 17.45 7.29
CA CYS A 100 -18.22 16.65 8.44
C CYS A 100 -16.94 15.84 8.18
N SER A 101 -16.58 15.61 6.92
CA SER A 101 -15.34 14.91 6.55
C SER A 101 -14.19 15.84 6.19
N LYS A 102 -14.41 17.16 6.25
CA LYS A 102 -13.41 18.18 5.88
C LYS A 102 -12.33 18.27 6.97
N SER A 103 -11.31 17.43 6.83
CA SER A 103 -10.17 17.37 7.73
C SER A 103 -8.87 17.24 6.94
N MET A 104 -7.75 17.66 7.54
CA MET A 104 -6.41 17.45 6.97
C MET A 104 -6.10 15.96 6.75
N ILE A 105 -6.77 15.06 7.47
CA ILE A 105 -6.58 13.61 7.32
C ILE A 105 -7.15 13.12 5.98
N ARG A 106 -8.22 13.72 5.47
CA ARG A 106 -8.78 13.39 4.15
C ARG A 106 -7.77 13.69 3.04
N ASP A 107 -7.11 14.85 3.13
CA ASP A 107 -6.08 15.24 2.15
C ASP A 107 -4.83 14.37 2.30
N LEU A 108 -4.46 14.01 3.53
CA LEU A 108 -3.38 13.06 3.79
C LEU A 108 -3.67 11.68 3.15
N MET A 109 -4.88 11.14 3.32
CA MET A 109 -5.28 9.87 2.70
C MET A 109 -5.18 9.93 1.17
N PHE A 110 -5.58 11.06 0.56
CA PHE A 110 -5.43 11.27 -0.89
C PHE A 110 -3.96 11.26 -1.33
N ILE A 111 -3.09 11.99 -0.62
CA ILE A 111 -1.66 12.05 -0.91
C ILE A 111 -1.03 10.66 -0.78
N ILE A 112 -1.38 9.91 0.27
CA ILE A 112 -0.89 8.54 0.47
C ILE A 112 -1.33 7.64 -0.68
N ALA A 113 -2.59 7.72 -1.11
CA ALA A 113 -3.08 6.92 -2.22
C ALA A 113 -2.34 7.25 -3.54
N CYS A 114 -2.07 8.53 -3.81
CA CYS A 114 -1.24 8.96 -4.95
C CYS A 114 0.19 8.43 -4.85
N LEU A 115 0.83 8.51 -3.68
CA LEU A 115 2.17 7.97 -3.46
C LEU A 115 2.22 6.46 -3.67
N GLN A 116 1.19 5.73 -3.21
CA GLN A 116 1.08 4.29 -3.44
C GLN A 116 1.02 3.98 -4.94
N ILE A 117 0.18 4.67 -5.71
CA ILE A 117 0.12 4.49 -7.18
C ILE A 117 1.50 4.71 -7.80
N PHE A 118 2.20 5.77 -7.41
CA PHE A 118 3.53 6.08 -7.95
C PHE A 118 4.55 4.96 -7.66
N VAL A 119 4.54 4.43 -6.44
CA VAL A 119 5.39 3.29 -6.05
C VAL A 119 5.04 2.05 -6.90
N TRP A 120 3.76 1.76 -7.10
CA TRP A 120 3.31 0.64 -7.95
C TRP A 120 3.77 0.78 -9.41
N VAL A 121 3.68 1.98 -9.97
CA VAL A 121 4.15 2.26 -11.34
C VAL A 121 5.66 2.03 -11.44
N ILE A 122 6.45 2.53 -10.47
CA ILE A 122 7.89 2.31 -10.45
C ILE A 122 8.23 0.81 -10.37
N LEU A 123 7.58 0.06 -9.49
CA LEU A 123 7.80 -1.38 -9.34
C LEU A 123 7.48 -2.13 -10.64
N LEU A 124 6.41 -1.74 -11.32
CA LEU A 124 6.01 -2.31 -12.60
C LEU A 124 7.03 -1.98 -13.70
N CYS A 125 7.51 -0.73 -13.78
CA CYS A 125 8.58 -0.34 -14.70
C CYS A 125 9.88 -1.13 -14.47
N LEU A 126 10.30 -1.29 -13.20
CA LEU A 126 11.47 -2.09 -12.84
C LEU A 126 11.30 -3.56 -13.22
N PHE A 127 10.11 -4.12 -12.99
CA PHE A 127 9.80 -5.49 -13.39
C PHE A 127 9.95 -5.69 -14.90
N PHE A 128 9.38 -4.79 -15.72
CA PHE A 128 9.56 -4.85 -17.17
C PHE A 128 11.02 -4.70 -17.61
N PHE A 129 11.77 -3.79 -16.99
CA PHE A 129 13.18 -3.60 -17.27
C PHE A 129 14.00 -4.89 -17.01
N ILE A 130 13.73 -5.59 -15.89
CA ILE A 130 14.37 -6.87 -15.57
C ILE A 130 14.00 -7.95 -16.58
N LEU A 131 12.74 -8.02 -17.02
CA LEU A 131 12.31 -8.99 -18.04
C LEU A 131 13.02 -8.75 -19.38
N ILE A 132 13.15 -7.49 -19.79
CA ILE A 132 13.83 -7.12 -21.05
C ILE A 132 15.32 -7.46 -20.98
N THR A 133 15.99 -7.09 -19.89
CA THR A 133 17.43 -7.39 -19.71
C THR A 133 17.72 -8.88 -19.64
N LYS A 134 16.87 -9.69 -18.98
CA LYS A 134 16.99 -11.15 -19.00
C LYS A 134 16.71 -11.77 -20.38
N ARG A 135 15.88 -11.14 -21.21
CA ARG A 135 15.62 -11.58 -22.59
C ARG A 135 16.73 -11.22 -23.59
N ILE A 136 17.72 -10.39 -23.22
CA ILE A 136 18.88 -10.11 -24.07
C ILE A 136 19.98 -11.13 -23.72
N PRO A 137 20.14 -12.23 -24.48
CA PRO A 137 21.32 -13.07 -24.31
C PRO A 137 22.54 -12.26 -24.75
N ILE A 138 23.37 -11.86 -23.77
CA ILE A 138 24.71 -11.27 -23.95
C ILE A 138 25.61 -12.14 -24.87
N ASN A 139 25.21 -13.39 -25.13
CA ASN A 139 25.90 -14.36 -25.97
C ASN A 139 26.10 -13.94 -27.46
N ARG A 140 25.43 -12.89 -27.95
CA ARG A 140 25.69 -12.39 -29.32
C ARG A 140 26.90 -11.44 -29.45
N TYR A 141 27.41 -10.89 -28.35
CA TYR A 141 28.55 -9.96 -28.40
C TYR A 141 29.91 -10.68 -28.50
N ILE A 142 30.05 -11.86 -27.90
CA ILE A 142 31.33 -12.59 -27.88
C ILE A 142 31.64 -13.22 -29.26
N LYS A 143 30.63 -13.73 -29.97
CA LYS A 143 30.83 -14.41 -31.28
C LYS A 143 31.29 -13.48 -32.40
N LYS A 144 31.11 -12.16 -32.29
CA LYS A 144 31.55 -11.20 -33.31
C LYS A 144 33.02 -10.79 -33.17
N ASN A 145 33.63 -10.99 -32.00
CA ASN A 145 35.06 -10.71 -31.75
C ASN A 145 35.98 -11.92 -31.95
N SER A 146 35.45 -13.12 -32.18
CA SER A 146 36.25 -14.33 -32.49
C SER A 146 36.35 -14.64 -33.99
N LEU A 147 35.82 -13.75 -34.84
CA LEU A 147 35.79 -13.87 -36.31
C LEU A 147 36.46 -12.65 -36.99
N LYS A 148 37.20 -11.84 -36.21
CA LYS A 148 38.06 -10.77 -36.69
C LYS A 148 39.50 -11.08 -36.29
#